data_AF-A0A1H7X8C6-F1
#
_entry.id   AF-A0A1H7X8C6-F1
#
_cell.length_a   1.000
_cell.length_b   1.000
_cell.length_c   1.000
_cell.angle_alpha   90.00
_cell.angle_beta   90.00
_cell.angle_gamma   90.00
#
_symmetry.space_group_name_H-M   'P 1'
#
loop_
_entity.id
_entity.type
_entity.pdbx_description
1 polymer ?
#
loop_
_entity_poly.entity_id
_entity_poly.type
_entity_poly.pdbx_seq_one_letter_code
_entity_poly.pdbx_strand_id
1 'polypeptide(L)' 'MPAIWRGRRGRAPEIGGLAEVKIFASDVAKTMEQAEPKRFTATLSKKARNGRIFVDYLRNAAAPLLSLPDF' A
#
# COMPACT_ATOMS: atom_id res chain seq x y z
N MET A 1 27.04 11.91 -18.56
CA MET A 1 26.45 10.69 -17.97
C MET A 1 27.56 9.71 -17.64
N PRO A 2 27.94 9.52 -16.35
CA PRO A 2 29.08 8.68 -16.01
C PRO A 2 28.74 7.20 -16.15
N ALA A 3 29.70 6.41 -16.62
CA ALA A 3 29.56 5.00 -17.00
C ALA A 3 29.16 4.03 -15.86
N ILE A 4 29.10 4.50 -14.62
CA ILE A 4 28.83 3.71 -13.40
C ILE A 4 27.36 3.28 -13.24
N TRP A 5 26.44 3.85 -14.04
CA TRP A 5 25.00 3.57 -13.97
C TRP A 5 24.50 2.49 -14.92
N ARG A 6 25.38 1.81 -15.67
CA ARG A 6 24.99 0.85 -16.73
C ARG A 6 24.75 -0.60 -16.26
N GLY A 7 24.86 -0.89 -14.95
CA GLY A 7 24.94 -2.29 -14.46
C GLY A 7 23.97 -2.70 -13.34
N ARG A 8 23.25 -1.79 -12.70
CA ARG A 8 22.33 -2.14 -11.60
C ARG A 8 20.87 -2.03 -12.06
N ARG A 9 20.35 -3.10 -12.67
CA ARG A 9 18.92 -3.43 -12.58
C ARG A 9 18.58 -3.97 -11.18
N GLY A 10 19.11 -3.31 -10.14
CA GLY A 10 18.89 -3.65 -8.75
C GLY A 10 17.63 -2.93 -8.30
N ARG A 11 16.68 -3.72 -7.79
CA ARG A 11 15.41 -3.33 -7.15
C ARG A 11 15.42 -1.88 -6.66
N ALA A 12 14.44 -1.09 -7.10
CA ALA A 12 14.23 0.26 -6.60
C ALA A 12 14.32 0.26 -5.07
N PRO A 13 14.98 1.25 -4.44
CA PRO A 13 15.09 1.31 -2.99
C PRO A 13 13.68 1.23 -2.42
N GLU A 14 13.42 0.23 -1.58
CA GLU A 14 12.22 0.22 -0.77
C GLU A 14 12.27 1.50 0.05
N ILE A 15 11.28 2.38 -0.17
CA ILE A 15 11.20 3.63 0.56
C ILE A 15 10.98 3.23 2.02
N GLY A 16 12.02 3.40 2.85
CA GLY A 16 12.03 2.91 4.22
C GLY A 16 10.80 3.39 4.99
N GLY A 17 10.17 2.47 5.75
CA GLY A 17 9.00 2.76 6.57
C GLY A 17 7.63 2.59 5.90
N LEU A 18 7.50 2.63 4.57
CA LEU A 18 6.20 2.45 3.91
C LEU A 18 5.60 1.05 4.12
N ALA A 19 6.43 0.02 4.24
CA ALA A 19 5.98 -1.32 4.60
C ALA A 19 5.34 -1.35 6.00
N GLU A 20 5.94 -0.68 6.97
CA GLU A 20 5.45 -0.58 8.35
C GLU A 20 4.13 0.20 8.42
N VAL A 21 4.04 1.34 7.70
CA VAL A 21 2.80 2.14 7.60
C VAL A 21 1.67 1.31 7.00
N LYS A 22 1.95 0.52 5.95
CA LYS A 22 0.96 -0.37 5.35
C LYS A 22 0.48 -1.45 6.33
N ILE A 23 1.37 -2.03 7.11
CA ILE A 23 1.03 -3.05 8.12
C ILE A 23 0.13 -2.42 9.19
N PHE A 24 0.53 -1.28 9.74
CA PHE A 24 -0.27 -0.55 10.73
C PHE A 24 -1.67 -0.22 10.20
N ALA A 25 -1.76 0.36 8.99
CA ALA A 25 -3.05 0.71 8.38
C ALA A 25 -3.93 -0.52 8.10
N SER A 26 -3.32 -1.65 7.72
CA SER A 26 -4.02 -2.94 7.58
C SER A 26 -4.63 -3.38 8.89
N ASP A 27 -3.91 -3.26 10.00
CA ASP A 27 -4.40 -3.72 11.30
C ASP A 27 -5.53 -2.82 11.83
N VAL A 28 -5.43 -1.51 11.64
CA VAL A 28 -6.55 -0.58 11.90
C VAL A 28 -7.80 -0.99 11.10
N ALA A 29 -7.66 -1.27 9.82
CA ALA A 29 -8.77 -1.70 8.97
C ALA A 29 -9.43 -2.99 9.47
N LYS A 30 -8.63 -3.98 9.90
CA LYS A 30 -9.13 -5.24 10.48
C LYS A 30 -9.84 -5.01 11.81
N THR A 31 -9.29 -4.17 12.69
CA THR A 31 -9.94 -3.82 13.96
C THR A 31 -11.28 -3.13 13.73
N MET A 32 -11.38 -2.24 12.74
CA MET A 32 -12.66 -1.62 12.37
C MET A 32 -13.67 -2.64 11.83
N GLU A 33 -13.23 -3.59 11.00
CA GLU A 33 -14.10 -4.69 10.53
C GLU A 33 -14.56 -5.58 11.68
N GLN A 34 -13.72 -5.84 12.68
CA GLN A 34 -14.10 -6.62 13.86
C GLN A 34 -15.07 -5.86 14.78
N ALA A 35 -14.85 -4.56 14.99
CA ALA A 35 -15.69 -3.72 15.84
C ALA A 35 -17.08 -3.50 15.23
N GLU A 36 -17.15 -3.26 13.92
CA GLU A 36 -18.40 -2.99 13.22
C GLU A 36 -18.51 -3.75 11.88
N PRO A 37 -18.70 -5.08 11.92
CA PRO A 37 -18.62 -5.95 10.74
C PRO A 37 -19.72 -5.70 9.69
N LYS A 38 -20.83 -5.07 10.10
CA LYS A 38 -21.93 -4.67 9.22
C LYS A 38 -21.67 -3.34 8.50
N ARG A 39 -20.69 -2.55 8.96
CA ARG A 39 -20.37 -1.23 8.41
C ARG A 39 -19.06 -1.22 7.64
N PHE A 40 -18.04 -1.95 8.11
CA PHE A 40 -16.71 -1.95 7.51
C PHE A 40 -16.29 -3.31 6.96
N THR A 41 -15.34 -3.29 6.02
CA THR A 41 -14.57 -4.45 5.60
C THR A 41 -13.13 -4.09 5.25
N ALA A 42 -12.17 -4.93 5.63
CA ALA A 42 -10.79 -4.87 5.16
C ALA A 42 -10.58 -5.71 3.89
N THR A 43 -11.63 -6.38 3.39
CA THR A 43 -11.54 -7.24 2.21
C THR A 43 -11.60 -6.43 0.93
N LEU A 44 -10.58 -6.56 0.08
CA LEU A 44 -10.44 -5.80 -1.17
C LEU A 44 -11.57 -6.09 -2.19
N SER A 45 -12.03 -7.34 -2.26
CA SER A 45 -12.99 -7.79 -3.27
C SER A 45 -14.26 -6.94 -3.26
N LYS A 46 -14.60 -6.34 -4.41
CA LYS A 46 -15.86 -5.58 -4.58
C LYS A 46 -17.08 -6.43 -4.25
N LYS A 47 -17.06 -7.71 -4.62
CA LYS A 47 -18.14 -8.67 -4.31
C LYS A 47 -18.30 -8.90 -2.80
N ALA A 48 -17.23 -8.80 -2.03
CA ALA A 48 -17.30 -8.99 -0.57
C ALA A 48 -17.83 -7.76 0.18
N ARG A 49 -17.94 -6.59 -0.47
CA ARG A 49 -18.33 -5.35 0.20
C ARG A 49 -19.79 -5.36 0.61
N ASN A 50 -20.71 -5.87 -0.21
CA ASN A 50 -22.14 -6.04 0.16
C ASN A 50 -22.77 -4.80 0.83
N GLY A 51 -22.50 -3.60 0.31
CA GLY A 51 -22.98 -2.33 0.89
C GLY A 51 -22.16 -1.79 2.08
N ARG A 52 -21.11 -2.50 2.51
CA ARG A 52 -20.16 -2.07 3.54
C ARG A 52 -19.06 -1.18 2.97
N ILE A 53 -18.49 -0.36 3.84
CA ILE A 53 -17.38 0.55 3.56
C ILE A 53 -16.07 -0.26 3.55
N PHE A 54 -15.37 -0.26 2.43
CA PHE A 54 -14.01 -0.82 2.36
C PHE A 54 -13.01 0.20 2.90
N VAL A 55 -12.22 -0.18 3.90
CA VAL A 55 -11.13 0.65 4.42
C VAL A 55 -9.90 0.46 3.53
N ASP A 56 -9.63 1.39 2.61
CA ASP A 56 -8.57 1.29 1.60
C ASP A 56 -7.16 1.57 2.16
N TYR A 57 -6.62 0.63 2.92
CA TYR A 57 -5.27 0.72 3.49
C TYR A 57 -4.14 0.48 2.47
N LEU A 58 -4.45 -0.01 1.26
CA LEU A 58 -3.45 -0.41 0.27
C LEU A 58 -2.70 0.76 -0.36
N ARG A 59 -3.25 1.98 -0.24
CA ARG A 59 -2.61 3.23 -0.68
C ARG A 59 -1.32 3.56 0.07
N ASN A 60 -1.10 2.94 1.22
CA ASN A 60 0.12 3.07 2.01
C ASN A 60 1.28 2.21 1.48
N ALA A 61 1.07 1.41 0.43
CA ALA A 61 2.18 0.75 -0.24
C ALA A 61 2.97 1.77 -1.05
N ALA A 62 4.31 1.65 -1.04
CA ALA A 62 5.15 2.42 -1.96
C ALA A 62 4.67 2.19 -3.40
N ALA A 63 4.29 3.27 -4.10
CA ALA A 63 4.23 3.22 -5.56
C ALA A 63 5.67 2.98 -6.06
N PRO A 64 5.88 2.16 -7.11
CA PRO A 64 7.18 2.11 -7.77
C PRO A 64 7.57 3.54 -8.15
N LEU A 65 8.75 3.99 -7.71
CA LEU A 65 9.36 5.25 -8.13
C LEU A 65 9.65 5.22 -9.63
N LEU A 66 8.61 5.36 -10.45
CA LEU A 66 8.73 5.54 -11.89
C LEU A 66 7.78 6.65 -12.36
N SER A 67 7.91 7.83 -11.75
CA SER A 67 7.43 9.09 -12.35
C SER A 67 7.92 10.36 -11.63
N LEU A 68 9.00 10.32 -10.85
CA LEU A 68 9.66 11.59 -10.53
C LEU A 68 10.47 11.97 -11.77
N PRO A 69 10.19 13.11 -12.42
CA PRO A 69 11.14 13.64 -13.38
C PRO A 69 12.44 13.89 -12.63
N ASP A 70 13.54 13.47 -13.25
CA ASP A 70 14.88 13.70 -12.73
C ASP A 70 15.03 15.21 -12.40
N PHE A 71 15.19 15.54 -11.11
CA PHE A 71 15.69 16.83 -10.65
C PHE A 71 17.12 16.65 -10.17
#